data_AF-A0A9D3NXI8-F1
#
_entry.id   AF-A0A9D3NXI8-F1
#
_cell.length_a   1.000
_cell.length_b   1.000
_cell.length_c   1.000
_cell.angle_alpha   90.00
_cell.angle_beta   90.00
_cell.angle_gamma   90.00
#
_symmetry.space_group_name_H-M   'P 1'
#
loop_
_entity.id
_entity.type
_entity.pdbx_description
1 polymer ?
#
loop_
_entity_poly.entity_id
_entity_poly.type
_entity_poly.pdbx_seq_one_letter_code
_entity_poly.pdbx_strand_id
1 'polypeptide(L)'
;MNRIFGRGKPKGPPPNLTDCIGNVDSRAESVDKKIARLDAELVKYKDQMKKMRDGPSKNMVKQKAMRVLKQKRMYEGQRDQLMQQSFNMEQANYTIQTLKDTKTTVDAMKIGAKEMKKAYKNVKIDQIEDLHDQLEDMMEDANEVQEALSRSYGTPDIDEDDLEAELDALGDELLLDNDSSYLDEASSAPAIPEGTPGERSTNRDGVLVDEFGLPQIPAS
;
A
#
# COMPACT_ATOMS: atom_id res chain seq x y z
N MET A 1 -51.58 24.35 -10.23
CA MET A 1 -50.99 24.67 -8.92
C MET A 1 -49.68 23.93 -8.78
N ASN A 2 -48.56 24.65 -8.84
CA ASN A 2 -47.22 24.09 -8.75
C ASN A 2 -46.88 23.78 -7.29
N ARG A 3 -46.44 22.54 -7.01
CA ARG A 3 -46.02 22.11 -5.67
C ARG A 3 -44.68 22.79 -5.33
N ILE A 4 -44.73 23.80 -4.48
CA ILE A 4 -43.62 24.65 -4.02
C ILE A 4 -42.92 24.10 -2.75
N PHE A 5 -43.30 22.92 -2.26
CA PHE A 5 -42.65 22.33 -1.08
C PHE A 5 -42.04 20.96 -1.38
N GLY A 6 -40.70 20.93 -1.38
CA GLY A 6 -39.90 19.77 -1.01
C GLY A 6 -39.85 18.63 -2.03
N ARG A 7 -39.10 18.80 -3.13
CA ARG A 7 -38.37 17.66 -3.70
C ARG A 7 -37.40 17.19 -2.62
N GLY A 8 -37.64 16.03 -2.03
CA GLY A 8 -36.68 15.39 -1.12
C GLY A 8 -35.31 15.36 -1.81
N LYS A 9 -34.24 15.72 -1.08
CA LYS A 9 -32.88 15.65 -1.61
C LYS A 9 -32.69 14.27 -2.24
N PRO A 10 -32.11 14.17 -3.46
CA PRO A 10 -31.80 12.87 -4.04
C PRO A 10 -31.03 12.08 -2.99
N LYS A 11 -31.54 10.89 -2.61
CA LYS A 11 -30.83 9.99 -1.71
C LYS A 11 -29.51 9.68 -2.41
N GLY A 12 -28.43 10.26 -1.90
CA GLY A 12 -27.09 9.91 -2.35
C GLY A 12 -26.86 8.41 -2.20
N PRO A 13 -25.86 7.86 -2.90
CA PRO A 13 -25.48 6.48 -2.72
C PRO A 13 -25.28 6.18 -1.21
N PRO A 14 -25.66 4.98 -0.75
CA PRO A 14 -25.43 4.60 0.64
C PRO A 14 -23.95 4.74 0.97
N PRO A 15 -23.59 5.12 2.21
CA PRO A 15 -22.20 5.21 2.61
C PRO A 15 -21.53 3.86 2.34
N ASN A 16 -20.39 3.89 1.64
CA ASN A 16 -19.54 2.72 1.47
C ASN A 16 -18.29 2.87 2.35
N LEU A 17 -17.70 1.73 2.73
CA LEU A 17 -16.55 1.72 3.64
C LEU A 17 -15.34 2.44 3.04
N THR A 18 -15.10 2.34 1.73
CA THR A 18 -14.00 3.01 1.04
C THR A 18 -14.05 4.53 1.21
N ASP A 19 -15.22 5.14 1.01
CA ASP A 19 -15.41 6.58 1.19
C ASP A 19 -15.25 6.98 2.66
N CYS A 20 -15.71 6.13 3.59
CA CYS A 20 -15.53 6.37 5.03
C CYS A 20 -14.07 6.32 5.45
N ILE A 21 -13.30 5.35 4.94
CA ILE A 21 -11.84 5.21 5.14
C ILE A 21 -11.14 6.49 4.66
N GLY A 22 -11.33 6.88 3.40
CA GLY A 22 -10.70 8.08 2.84
C GLY A 22 -11.04 9.38 3.59
N ASN A 23 -12.26 9.50 4.13
CA ASN A 23 -12.64 10.63 4.98
C ASN A 23 -11.93 10.63 6.35
N VAL A 24 -11.75 9.46 6.96
CA VAL A 24 -11.01 9.32 8.24
C VAL A 24 -9.52 9.61 8.02
N ASP A 25 -8.94 9.13 6.92
CA ASP A 25 -7.54 9.38 6.57
C ASP A 25 -7.29 10.87 6.32
N SER A 26 -8.16 11.53 5.54
CA SER A 26 -8.08 12.98 5.30
C SER A 26 -8.12 13.79 6.61
N ARG A 27 -8.88 13.30 7.61
CA ARG A 27 -8.93 13.92 8.94
C ARG A 27 -7.64 13.64 9.71
N ALA A 28 -7.08 12.45 9.64
CA ALA A 28 -5.79 12.11 10.26
C ALA A 28 -4.68 13.00 9.70
N GLU A 29 -4.58 13.16 8.37
CA GLU A 29 -3.62 14.08 7.74
C GLU A 29 -3.79 15.53 8.21
N SER A 30 -5.03 15.97 8.38
CA SER A 30 -5.33 17.32 8.88
C SER A 30 -4.86 17.50 10.33
N VAL A 31 -4.89 16.44 11.13
CA VAL A 31 -4.33 16.42 12.49
C VAL A 31 -2.80 16.40 12.44
N ASP A 32 -2.19 15.61 11.56
CA ASP A 32 -0.73 15.59 11.36
C ASP A 32 -0.18 16.97 10.98
N LYS A 33 -0.87 17.69 10.09
CA LYS A 33 -0.52 19.08 9.75
C LYS A 33 -0.54 20.02 10.97
N LYS A 34 -1.42 19.78 11.96
CA LYS A 34 -1.44 20.55 13.21
C LYS A 34 -0.29 20.14 14.13
N ILE A 35 -0.01 18.85 14.23
CA ILE A 35 1.12 18.31 15.00
C ILE A 35 2.45 18.91 14.49
N ALA A 36 2.67 18.90 13.17
CA ALA A 36 3.87 19.46 12.55
C ALA A 36 4.07 20.96 12.85
N ARG A 37 2.99 21.75 12.88
CA ARG A 37 3.06 23.18 13.27
C ARG A 37 3.47 23.35 14.74
N LEU A 38 2.93 22.52 15.64
CA LEU A 38 3.26 22.55 17.07
C LEU A 38 4.71 22.09 17.30
N ASP A 39 5.21 21.12 16.55
CA ASP A 39 6.61 20.71 16.58
C ASP A 39 7.55 21.84 16.16
N ALA A 40 7.25 22.53 15.06
CA ALA A 40 8.02 23.69 14.63
C ALA A 40 8.04 24.80 15.69
N GLU A 41 6.93 25.00 16.42
CA GLU A 41 6.88 25.96 17.54
C GLU A 41 7.71 25.48 18.74
N LEU A 42 7.69 24.19 19.07
CA LEU A 42 8.50 23.61 20.14
C LEU A 42 10.00 23.74 19.87
N VAL A 43 10.44 23.54 18.61
CA VAL A 43 11.83 23.77 18.20
C VAL A 43 12.24 25.22 18.47
N LYS A 44 11.40 26.19 18.10
CA LYS A 44 11.67 27.62 18.37
C LYS A 44 11.82 27.91 19.86
N TYR A 45 10.95 27.37 20.71
CA TYR A 45 11.10 27.54 22.16
C TYR A 45 12.35 26.86 22.72
N LYS A 46 12.69 25.67 22.23
CA LYS A 46 13.91 24.95 22.61
C LYS A 46 15.15 25.79 22.31
N ASP A 47 15.24 26.35 21.11
CA ASP A 47 16.38 27.16 20.70
C ASP A 47 16.42 28.53 21.39
N GLN A 48 15.27 29.13 21.67
CA GLN A 48 15.18 30.33 22.51
C GLN A 48 15.74 30.03 23.91
N MET A 49 15.29 28.95 24.56
CA MET A 49 15.74 28.60 25.91
C MET A 49 17.25 28.28 25.99
N LYS A 50 17.84 27.68 24.94
CA LYS A 50 19.29 27.42 24.87
C LYS A 50 20.11 28.70 24.97
N LYS A 51 19.62 29.80 24.39
CA LYS A 51 20.30 31.11 24.38
C LYS A 51 20.04 31.93 25.65
N MET A 52 19.21 31.44 26.57
CA MET A 52 18.81 32.15 27.78
C MET A 52 19.55 31.62 29.01
N ARG A 53 20.01 32.55 29.86
CA ARG A 53 20.47 32.24 31.21
C ARG A 53 19.30 31.73 32.05
N ASP A 54 19.61 30.84 33.00
CA ASP A 54 18.62 30.37 33.95
C ASP A 54 18.06 31.54 34.79
N GLY A 55 16.73 31.52 34.97
CA GLY A 55 16.02 32.57 35.68
C GLY A 55 14.55 32.69 35.28
N PRO A 56 13.83 33.70 35.83
CA PRO A 56 12.40 33.89 35.65
C PRO A 56 11.98 33.94 34.17
N SER A 57 12.74 34.64 33.32
CA SER A 57 12.45 34.77 31.90
C SER A 57 12.50 33.42 31.16
N LYS A 58 13.49 32.56 31.46
CA LYS A 58 13.59 31.22 30.87
C LYS A 58 12.47 30.31 31.36
N ASN A 59 12.06 30.44 32.62
CA ASN A 59 10.93 29.71 33.18
C ASN A 59 9.60 30.07 32.49
N MET A 60 9.40 31.33 32.12
CA MET A 60 8.20 31.73 31.35
C MET A 60 8.16 31.08 29.96
N VAL A 61 9.29 31.02 29.25
CA VAL A 61 9.39 30.34 27.95
C VAL A 61 9.15 28.84 28.11
N LYS A 62 9.72 28.22 29.15
CA LYS A 62 9.48 26.81 29.49
C LYS A 62 7.99 26.53 29.72
N GLN A 63 7.28 27.40 30.44
CA GLN A 63 5.84 27.23 30.64
C GLN A 63 5.03 27.33 29.34
N LYS A 64 5.41 28.23 28.42
CA LYS A 64 4.79 28.30 27.08
C LYS A 64 5.04 27.02 26.28
N ALA A 65 6.29 26.55 26.24
CA ALA A 65 6.65 25.28 25.58
C ALA A 65 5.86 24.09 26.15
N MET A 66 5.69 24.03 27.48
CA MET A 66 4.89 22.98 28.12
C MET A 66 3.41 23.01 27.71
N ARG A 67 2.82 24.17 27.45
CA ARG A 67 1.43 24.27 26.95
C ARG A 67 1.31 23.73 25.52
N VAL A 68 2.25 24.12 24.66
CA VAL A 68 2.32 23.63 23.26
C VAL A 68 2.55 22.13 23.22
N LEU A 69 3.44 21.59 24.07
CA LEU A 69 3.69 20.15 24.17
C LEU A 69 2.43 19.37 24.60
N LYS A 70 1.67 19.89 25.57
CA LYS A 70 0.39 19.29 25.97
C LYS A 70 -0.62 19.29 24.81
N GLN A 71 -0.71 20.38 24.07
CA GLN A 71 -1.58 20.47 22.90
C GLN A 71 -1.15 19.49 21.80
N LYS A 72 0.16 19.34 21.56
CA LYS A 72 0.70 18.35 20.63
C LYS A 72 0.28 16.93 21.01
N ARG A 73 0.51 16.52 22.26
CA ARG A 73 0.13 15.18 22.75
C ARG A 73 -1.36 14.90 22.63
N MET A 74 -2.20 15.91 22.82
CA MET A 74 -3.64 15.77 22.62
C MET A 74 -3.98 15.46 21.15
N TYR A 75 -3.31 16.12 20.19
CA TYR A 75 -3.51 15.85 18.77
C TYR A 75 -2.90 14.51 18.34
N GLU A 76 -1.73 14.12 18.87
CA GLU A 76 -1.15 12.78 18.66
C GLU A 76 -2.16 11.69 19.06
N GLY A 77 -2.77 11.80 20.25
CA GLY A 77 -3.81 10.86 20.67
C GLY A 77 -5.06 10.85 19.77
N GLN A 78 -5.49 12.02 19.27
CA GLN A 78 -6.61 12.08 18.30
C GLN A 78 -6.24 11.43 16.96
N ARG A 79 -5.00 11.61 16.51
CA ARG A 79 -4.47 11.01 15.28
C ARG A 79 -4.45 9.49 15.41
N ASP A 80 -3.92 8.98 16.52
CA ASP A 80 -3.84 7.53 16.77
C ASP A 80 -5.23 6.88 16.80
N GLN A 81 -6.22 7.55 17.41
CA GLN A 81 -7.62 7.09 17.37
C GLN A 81 -8.20 7.03 15.95
N LEU A 82 -7.91 8.03 15.11
CA LEU A 82 -8.36 8.05 13.72
C LEU A 82 -7.68 6.94 12.90
N MET A 83 -6.37 6.73 13.09
CA MET A 83 -5.65 5.64 12.42
C MET A 83 -6.20 4.27 12.81
N GLN A 84 -6.47 4.04 14.10
CA GLN A 84 -7.11 2.80 14.54
C GLN A 84 -8.51 2.62 13.94
N GLN A 85 -9.28 3.70 13.84
CA GLN A 85 -10.60 3.67 13.19
C GLN A 85 -10.49 3.29 11.72
N SER A 86 -9.53 3.88 10.99
CA SER A 86 -9.28 3.58 9.58
C SER A 86 -8.91 2.11 9.39
N PHE A 87 -7.94 1.63 10.17
CA PHE A 87 -7.50 0.24 10.15
C PHE A 87 -8.65 -0.76 10.38
N ASN A 88 -9.49 -0.52 11.39
CA ASN A 88 -10.63 -1.40 11.66
C ASN A 88 -11.62 -1.43 10.48
N MET A 89 -11.81 -0.31 9.78
CA MET A 89 -12.66 -0.25 8.59
C MET A 89 -12.01 -0.93 7.38
N GLU A 90 -10.69 -0.83 7.22
CA GLU A 90 -9.93 -1.54 6.18
C GLU A 90 -10.05 -3.06 6.36
N GLN A 91 -9.88 -3.56 7.58
CA GLN A 91 -10.08 -4.98 7.91
C GLN A 91 -11.50 -5.45 7.57
N ALA A 92 -12.52 -4.65 7.90
CA ALA A 92 -13.90 -4.95 7.54
C ALA A 92 -14.11 -4.93 6.02
N ASN A 93 -13.49 -3.98 5.31
CA ASN A 93 -13.58 -3.87 3.86
C ASN A 93 -12.93 -5.08 3.16
N TYR A 94 -11.77 -5.51 3.65
CA TYR A 94 -11.10 -6.73 3.19
C TYR A 94 -11.99 -7.96 3.37
N THR A 95 -12.54 -8.14 4.58
CA THR A 95 -13.48 -9.24 4.88
C THR A 95 -14.68 -9.25 3.93
N ILE A 96 -15.26 -8.08 3.66
CA ILE A 96 -16.38 -7.95 2.71
C ILE A 96 -15.96 -8.36 1.30
N GLN A 97 -14.74 -8.04 0.89
CA GLN A 97 -14.23 -8.45 -0.42
C GLN A 97 -14.06 -9.97 -0.50
N THR A 98 -13.44 -10.60 0.49
CA THR A 98 -13.35 -12.07 0.58
C THR A 98 -14.72 -12.75 0.55
N LEU A 99 -15.72 -12.17 1.22
CA LEU A 99 -17.09 -12.70 1.20
C LEU A 99 -17.75 -12.56 -0.19
N LYS A 100 -17.48 -11.47 -0.93
CA LYS A 100 -17.96 -11.32 -2.32
C LYS A 100 -17.32 -12.35 -3.25
N ASP A 101 -16.04 -12.63 -3.08
CA ASP A 101 -15.31 -13.61 -3.89
C ASP A 101 -15.81 -15.03 -3.60
N THR A 102 -16.03 -15.34 -2.31
CA THR A 102 -16.65 -16.60 -1.87
C THR A 102 -18.05 -16.77 -2.47
N LYS A 103 -18.88 -15.72 -2.44
CA LYS A 103 -20.21 -15.76 -3.05
C LYS A 103 -20.12 -16.05 -4.55
N THR A 104 -19.21 -15.38 -5.26
CA THR A 104 -19.00 -15.58 -6.70
C THR A 104 -18.62 -17.03 -7.00
N THR A 105 -17.74 -17.61 -6.18
CA THR A 105 -17.36 -19.03 -6.26
C THR A 105 -18.57 -19.94 -6.06
N VAL A 106 -19.37 -19.71 -5.03
CA VAL A 106 -20.59 -20.48 -4.75
C VAL A 106 -21.60 -20.38 -5.89
N ASP A 107 -21.77 -19.18 -6.47
CA ASP A 107 -22.67 -18.97 -7.59
C ASP A 107 -22.16 -19.71 -8.86
N ALA A 108 -20.85 -19.73 -9.11
CA ALA A 108 -20.25 -20.53 -10.17
C ALA A 108 -20.47 -22.04 -9.95
N MET A 109 -20.27 -22.54 -8.73
CA MET A 109 -20.53 -23.95 -8.38
C MET A 109 -22.01 -24.33 -8.60
N LYS A 110 -22.96 -23.44 -8.27
CA LYS A 110 -24.38 -23.67 -8.53
C LYS A 110 -24.70 -23.77 -10.02
N ILE A 111 -24.01 -22.98 -10.85
CA ILE A 111 -24.15 -23.05 -12.31
C ILE A 111 -23.60 -24.39 -12.81
N GLY A 112 -22.36 -24.76 -12.42
CA GLY A 112 -21.75 -26.04 -12.77
C GLY A 112 -22.59 -27.25 -12.35
N ALA A 113 -23.14 -27.23 -11.14
CA ALA A 113 -24.04 -28.29 -10.66
C ALA A 113 -25.33 -28.42 -11.49
N LYS A 114 -25.89 -27.30 -11.96
CA LYS A 114 -27.06 -27.32 -12.86
C LYS A 114 -26.71 -27.88 -14.23
N GLU A 115 -25.53 -27.56 -14.75
CA GLU A 115 -25.03 -28.07 -16.04
C GLU A 115 -24.73 -29.56 -15.96
N MET A 116 -24.04 -30.03 -14.91
CA MET A 116 -23.87 -31.46 -14.63
C MET A 116 -25.22 -32.18 -14.60
N LYS A 117 -26.21 -31.64 -13.87
CA LYS A 117 -27.55 -32.25 -13.80
C LYS A 117 -28.25 -32.32 -15.16
N LYS A 118 -28.00 -31.36 -16.06
CA LYS A 118 -28.51 -31.41 -17.45
C LYS A 118 -27.77 -32.45 -18.28
N ALA A 119 -26.44 -32.51 -18.16
CA ALA A 119 -25.62 -33.51 -18.85
C ALA A 119 -26.06 -34.94 -18.46
N TYR A 120 -26.25 -35.19 -17.16
CA TYR A 120 -26.74 -36.48 -16.64
C TYR A 120 -28.10 -36.91 -17.20
N LYS A 121 -29.02 -35.97 -17.48
CA LYS A 121 -30.32 -36.30 -18.09
C LYS A 121 -30.20 -36.76 -19.55
N ASN A 122 -29.11 -36.44 -20.22
CA ASN A 122 -28.86 -36.81 -21.61
C ASN A 122 -28.01 -38.09 -21.75
N VAL A 123 -27.51 -38.64 -20.64
CA VAL A 123 -26.83 -39.94 -20.61
C VAL A 123 -27.91 -41.03 -20.48
N LYS A 124 -27.94 -41.96 -21.43
CA LYS A 124 -28.88 -43.10 -21.40
C LYS A 124 -28.54 -44.00 -20.21
N ILE A 125 -29.53 -44.27 -19.36
CA ILE A 125 -29.40 -45.05 -18.12
C ILE A 125 -28.77 -46.44 -18.36
N ASP A 126 -28.98 -47.04 -19.53
CA ASP A 126 -28.40 -48.35 -19.89
C ASP A 126 -26.88 -48.31 -20.12
N GLN A 127 -26.27 -47.13 -20.23
CA GLN A 127 -24.81 -46.93 -20.26
C GLN A 127 -24.28 -46.44 -18.91
N ILE A 128 -25.15 -46.24 -17.91
CA ILE A 128 -24.78 -45.73 -16.59
C ILE A 128 -24.24 -46.84 -15.70
N GLU A 129 -24.63 -48.12 -15.86
CA GLU A 129 -24.03 -49.21 -15.07
C GLU A 129 -22.54 -49.39 -15.42
N ASP A 130 -22.18 -49.49 -16.72
CA ASP A 130 -20.78 -49.53 -17.16
C ASP A 130 -19.99 -48.25 -16.80
N LEU A 131 -20.66 -47.11 -16.72
CA LEU A 131 -20.03 -45.81 -16.43
C LEU A 131 -19.99 -45.50 -14.93
N HIS A 132 -20.83 -46.14 -14.11
CA HIS A 132 -20.79 -46.10 -12.66
C HIS A 132 -19.65 -46.98 -12.16
N ASP A 133 -19.47 -48.17 -12.72
CA ASP A 133 -18.31 -49.02 -12.44
C ASP A 133 -17.00 -48.31 -12.85
N GLN A 134 -16.96 -47.65 -14.02
CA GLN A 134 -15.81 -46.82 -14.40
C GLN A 134 -15.64 -45.53 -13.57
N LEU A 135 -16.72 -44.95 -13.02
CA LEU A 135 -16.64 -43.79 -12.13
C LEU A 135 -16.20 -44.17 -10.72
N GLU A 136 -16.55 -45.36 -10.26
CA GLU A 136 -16.12 -45.93 -8.98
C GLU A 136 -14.62 -46.23 -9.05
N ASP A 137 -14.16 -46.91 -10.12
CA ASP A 137 -12.73 -47.12 -10.40
C ASP A 137 -11.97 -45.78 -10.53
N MET A 138 -12.54 -44.79 -11.22
CA MET A 138 -11.89 -43.49 -11.43
C MET A 138 -11.95 -42.58 -10.19
N MET A 139 -12.92 -42.77 -9.29
CA MET A 139 -12.94 -42.11 -7.98
C MET A 139 -11.98 -42.79 -7.00
N GLU A 140 -11.80 -44.11 -7.06
CA GLU A 140 -10.72 -44.79 -6.34
C GLU A 140 -9.35 -44.31 -6.85
N ASP A 141 -9.13 -44.26 -8.16
CA ASP A 141 -7.91 -43.69 -8.75
C ASP A 141 -7.73 -42.21 -8.40
N ALA A 142 -8.79 -41.40 -8.42
CA ALA A 142 -8.71 -39.99 -8.05
C ALA A 142 -8.45 -39.80 -6.55
N ASN A 143 -8.97 -40.67 -5.68
CA ASN A 143 -8.65 -40.68 -4.26
C ASN A 143 -7.23 -41.22 -4.01
N GLU A 144 -6.75 -42.19 -4.78
CA GLU A 144 -5.38 -42.70 -4.71
C GLU A 144 -4.37 -41.66 -5.25
N VAL A 145 -4.74 -40.92 -6.30
CA VAL A 145 -3.99 -39.77 -6.82
C VAL A 145 -4.06 -38.60 -5.85
N GLN A 146 -5.23 -38.32 -5.25
CA GLN A 146 -5.34 -37.27 -4.23
C GLN A 146 -4.62 -37.67 -2.94
N GLU A 147 -4.56 -38.96 -2.57
CA GLU A 147 -3.74 -39.45 -1.46
C GLU A 147 -2.25 -39.42 -1.81
N ALA A 148 -1.86 -39.76 -3.05
CA ALA A 148 -0.49 -39.65 -3.54
C ALA A 148 -0.01 -38.19 -3.68
N LEU A 149 -0.90 -37.27 -4.06
CA LEU A 149 -0.66 -35.83 -4.12
C LEU A 149 -0.76 -35.17 -2.73
N SER A 150 -1.65 -35.65 -1.85
CA SER A 150 -1.80 -35.19 -0.46
C SER A 150 -0.69 -35.72 0.43
N ARG A 151 -0.06 -36.86 0.10
CA ARG A 151 1.22 -37.28 0.67
C ARG A 151 2.35 -36.26 0.41
N SER A 152 2.12 -35.28 -0.47
CA SER A 152 3.11 -34.25 -0.80
C SER A 152 2.69 -32.80 -0.45
N TYR A 153 1.52 -32.54 0.16
CA TYR A 153 1.16 -31.18 0.56
C TYR A 153 0.42 -31.16 1.91
N GLY A 154 1.12 -31.61 2.95
CA GLY A 154 1.10 -30.81 4.18
C GLY A 154 1.82 -29.51 3.85
N THR A 155 1.15 -28.36 4.02
CA THR A 155 1.82 -27.07 4.03
C THR A 155 3.06 -27.22 4.92
N PRO A 156 4.28 -26.91 4.46
CA PRO A 156 5.41 -26.83 5.38
C PRO A 156 4.98 -25.90 6.51
N ASP A 157 5.13 -26.33 7.76
CA ASP A 157 5.16 -25.38 8.87
C ASP A 157 6.25 -24.38 8.49
N ILE A 158 5.83 -23.17 8.11
CA ILE A 158 6.77 -22.09 7.81
C ILE A 158 7.36 -21.74 9.17
N ASP A 159 8.60 -22.15 9.38
CA ASP A 159 9.31 -21.93 10.63
C ASP A 159 9.54 -20.41 10.78
N GLU A 160 9.12 -19.86 11.92
CA GLU A 160 9.29 -18.43 12.20
C GLU A 160 10.79 -18.05 12.15
N ASP A 161 11.68 -19.00 12.45
CA ASP A 161 13.13 -18.85 12.38
C ASP A 161 13.65 -18.66 10.93
N ASP A 162 13.02 -19.27 9.93
CA ASP A 162 13.43 -19.16 8.51
C ASP A 162 12.96 -17.81 7.91
N LEU A 163 11.78 -17.34 8.33
CA LEU A 163 11.28 -15.99 8.03
C LEU A 163 12.12 -14.89 8.69
N GLU A 164 12.60 -15.10 9.91
CA GLU A 164 13.47 -14.16 10.62
C GLU A 164 14.85 -14.09 9.95
N ALA A 165 15.39 -15.22 9.48
CA ALA A 165 16.63 -15.26 8.70
C ALA A 165 16.50 -14.58 7.32
N GLU A 166 15.37 -14.74 6.61
CA GLU A 166 15.10 -14.00 5.37
C GLU A 166 14.93 -12.49 5.61
N LEU A 167 14.30 -12.09 6.73
CA LEU A 167 14.17 -10.69 7.12
C LEU A 167 15.52 -10.05 7.43
N ASP A 168 16.40 -10.75 8.15
CA ASP A 168 17.76 -10.30 8.46
C ASP A 168 18.60 -10.19 7.19
N ALA A 169 18.51 -11.16 6.26
CA ALA A 169 19.20 -11.10 4.97
C ALA A 169 18.74 -9.92 4.10
N LEU A 170 17.43 -9.61 4.10
CA LEU A 170 16.89 -8.44 3.40
C LEU A 170 17.31 -7.13 4.06
N GLY A 171 17.42 -7.11 5.40
CA GLY A 171 17.95 -5.99 6.17
C GLY A 171 19.42 -5.73 5.89
N ASP A 172 20.23 -6.79 5.78
CA ASP A 172 21.65 -6.72 5.43
C ASP A 172 21.88 -6.32 3.97
N GLU A 173 21.02 -6.75 3.03
CA GLU A 173 21.07 -6.28 1.63
C GLU A 173 20.71 -4.78 1.52
N LEU A 174 19.72 -4.30 2.30
CA LEU A 174 19.40 -2.86 2.41
C LEU A 174 20.49 -2.04 3.11
N LEU A 175 21.27 -2.64 4.00
CA LEU A 175 22.40 -2.00 4.67
C LEU A 175 23.67 -1.98 3.81
N LEU A 176 23.90 -3.03 3.02
CA LEU A 176 24.98 -3.11 2.03
C LEU A 176 24.75 -2.16 0.84
N ASP A 177 23.49 -1.92 0.44
CA ASP A 177 23.15 -0.93 -0.58
C ASP A 177 23.08 0.52 -0.05
N ASN A 178 23.23 0.70 1.28
CA ASN A 178 23.34 2.01 1.94
C ASN A 178 24.80 2.43 2.20
N ASP A 179 25.77 1.60 1.82
CA ASP A 179 27.15 2.03 1.68
C ASP A 179 27.20 3.03 0.52
N SER A 180 27.19 4.30 0.91
CA SER A 180 26.83 5.49 0.16
C SER A 180 27.80 5.87 -0.96
N SER A 181 28.36 4.90 -1.69
CA SER A 181 29.19 5.14 -2.88
C SER A 181 28.36 5.63 -4.07
N TYR A 182 27.10 5.21 -4.19
CA TYR A 182 26.24 5.64 -5.32
C TYR A 182 25.79 7.10 -5.20
N LEU A 183 25.72 7.65 -3.99
CA LEU A 183 25.38 9.05 -3.75
C LEU A 183 26.57 10.01 -3.94
N ASP A 184 27.81 9.53 -3.86
CA ASP A 184 29.00 10.37 -4.04
C ASP A 184 29.34 10.57 -5.53
N GLU A 185 29.08 9.56 -6.37
CA GLU A 185 29.32 9.66 -7.82
C GLU A 185 28.29 10.55 -8.54
N ALA A 186 27.06 10.65 -8.01
CA ALA A 186 26.06 11.62 -8.47
C ALA A 186 26.45 13.08 -8.20
N SER A 187 27.30 13.34 -7.19
CA SER A 187 27.80 14.67 -6.87
C SER A 187 29.01 15.09 -7.73
N SER A 188 29.61 14.12 -8.41
CA SER A 188 30.76 14.30 -9.31
C SER A 188 30.37 14.35 -10.80
N ALA A 189 29.08 14.21 -11.12
CA ALA A 189 28.58 14.30 -12.48
C ALA A 189 28.85 15.70 -13.08
N PRO A 190 29.33 15.80 -14.34
CA PRO A 190 29.57 17.09 -14.97
C PRO A 190 28.27 17.89 -15.07
N ALA A 191 28.31 19.17 -14.70
CA ALA A 191 27.15 20.05 -14.77
C ALA A 191 26.55 20.08 -16.19
N ILE A 192 25.21 20.00 -16.24
CA ILE A 192 24.41 20.07 -17.47
C ILE A 192 24.60 21.46 -18.10
N PRO A 193 24.82 21.58 -19.42
CA PRO A 193 25.01 22.88 -20.05
C PRO A 193 23.74 23.74 -19.93
N GLU A 194 23.85 24.91 -19.30
CA GLU A 194 22.79 25.92 -19.31
C GLU A 194 22.83 26.68 -20.64
N GLY A 195 21.96 26.30 -21.58
CA GLY A 195 21.77 27.01 -22.85
C GLY A 195 20.39 26.75 -23.43
N THR A 196 19.69 27.81 -23.82
CA THR A 196 18.38 27.73 -24.50
C THR A 196 18.48 26.99 -25.83
N PRO A 197 17.45 26.25 -26.27
CA PRO A 197 17.54 25.41 -27.48
C PRO A 197 17.82 26.27 -28.72
N GLY A 198 18.99 26.07 -29.35
CA GLY A 198 19.38 26.72 -30.61
C GLY A 198 20.83 27.21 -30.71
N GLU A 199 21.60 27.24 -29.62
CA GLU A 199 23.03 27.60 -29.67
C GLU A 199 23.95 26.38 -29.65
N ARG A 200 25.05 26.46 -30.42
CA ARG A 200 26.07 25.41 -30.51
C ARG A 200 26.68 25.18 -29.11
N SER A 201 26.42 24.01 -28.54
CA SER A 201 26.95 23.60 -27.25
C SER A 201 28.32 22.95 -27.39
N THR A 202 29.22 23.22 -26.44
CA THR A 202 30.55 22.61 -26.36
C THR A 202 30.72 21.91 -25.02
N ASN A 203 31.40 20.77 -25.00
CA ASN A 203 31.73 20.08 -23.75
C ASN A 203 32.86 20.82 -23.00
N ARG A 204 33.21 20.34 -21.79
CA ARG A 204 34.29 20.92 -20.96
C ARG A 204 35.64 21.03 -21.67
N ASP A 205 35.87 20.22 -22.70
CA ASP A 205 37.09 20.17 -23.50
C ASP A 205 37.00 21.04 -24.77
N GLY A 206 35.92 21.82 -24.93
CA GLY A 206 35.71 22.72 -26.07
C GLY A 206 35.26 22.02 -27.36
N VAL A 207 34.87 20.75 -27.30
CA VAL A 207 34.42 19.97 -28.46
C VAL A 207 32.94 20.25 -28.72
N LEU A 208 32.59 20.54 -29.98
CA LEU A 208 31.20 20.73 -30.40
C LEU A 208 30.41 19.43 -30.24
N VAL A 209 29.28 19.52 -29.52
CA VAL A 209 28.37 18.40 -29.29
C VAL A 209 27.00 18.67 -29.91
N ASP A 210 26.30 17.61 -30.29
CA ASP A 210 24.92 17.67 -30.78
C ASP A 210 23.90 17.80 -29.63
N GLU A 211 22.61 17.84 -29.98
CA GLU A 211 21.50 17.97 -29.03
C GLU A 211 21.39 16.81 -28.03
N PHE A 212 22.08 15.70 -28.28
CA PHE A 212 22.17 14.56 -27.37
C PHE A 212 23.50 14.52 -26.59
N GLY A 213 24.34 15.54 -26.73
CA GLY A 213 25.63 15.65 -26.03
C GLY A 213 26.75 14.80 -26.65
N LEU A 214 26.56 14.28 -27.87
CA LEU A 214 27.56 13.48 -28.56
C LEU A 214 28.51 14.35 -29.39
N PRO A 215 29.81 14.03 -29.47
CA PRO A 215 30.78 14.80 -30.26
C PRO A 215 30.42 14.81 -31.75
N GLN A 216 30.33 16.01 -32.35
CA GLN A 216 30.17 16.14 -33.79
C GLN A 216 31.50 15.82 -34.48
N ILE A 217 31.60 14.62 -35.02
CA ILE A 217 32.69 14.23 -35.92
C ILE A 217 32.51 14.94 -37.28
N PRO A 218 33.54 15.62 -37.81
CA PRO A 218 33.43 16.23 -39.13
C PRO A 218 33.24 15.15 -40.18
N ALA A 219 32.15 15.25 -40.96
CA ALA A 219 32.00 14.45 -42.16
C ALA A 219 33.18 14.77 -43.11
N SER A 220 33.96 13.76 -43.47
CA SER A 220 34.98 13.85 -44.52
C SER A 220 34.33 13.95 -45.90
#